data_AF-A0A078GPU3-F1
#
_entry.id   AF-A0A078GPU3-F1
#
_cell.length_a   1.000
_cell.length_b   1.000
_cell.length_c   1.000
_cell.angle_alpha   90.00
_cell.angle_beta   90.00
_cell.angle_gamma   90.00
#
_symmetry.space_group_name_H-M   'P 1'
#
loop_
_entity.id
_entity.type
_entity.pdbx_description
1 polymer ?
#
loop_
_entity_poly.entity_id
_entity_poly.type
_entity_poly.pdbx_seq_one_letter_code
_entity_poly.pdbx_strand_id
1 'polypeptide(L)'
;MADPRNGKSFLFTFYFIITLTLLFISPSYANESPAIVDETEDVVSTDVAASVTEPTREDTLLHKLEELVKNLTEIVSNLDAKLSESKNEISKSDDEAIGGGGAKAFSVTKYSPFWTERFSFTSAMKLDSDATFINVLPFKDFEGSSKYFAIGDSRGRVYVFLRNGDVLIEFFTTVDSPVTAMVSYLSMFKNSSFVVTGHQNGAVLFHRIHEGSSGEDWNSNSVSMEHVGAFDVDDSADPVTLLEVHHVGRVRYILATDLSGKLTVLTENRTVYGSVIPTSRPLVFLKQRLLFLTESGAGSLDLRSMKIRETECEGLNHSLARSYVFDATERSKAYGFTSEGEIIHVLLHGDIMNFK
;
A
#
# COMPACT_ATOMS: atom_id res chain seq x y z
N MET A 1 -20.94 -7.50 -47.10
CA MET A 1 -20.98 -6.13 -47.68
C MET A 1 -21.96 -5.32 -46.87
N ALA A 2 -21.46 -4.40 -46.03
CA ALA A 2 -22.25 -3.43 -45.27
C ALA A 2 -21.55 -2.06 -45.40
N ASP A 3 -22.35 -1.04 -45.67
CA ASP A 3 -21.99 0.28 -46.19
C ASP A 3 -21.49 1.24 -45.08
N PRO A 4 -20.36 1.97 -45.24
CA PRO A 4 -19.84 2.88 -44.21
C PRO A 4 -20.16 4.34 -44.56
N ARG A 5 -21.39 4.78 -44.35
CA ARG A 5 -21.77 6.20 -44.44
C ARG A 5 -22.77 6.54 -43.36
N ASN A 6 -22.31 6.83 -42.13
CA ASN A 6 -23.08 7.60 -41.12
C ASN A 6 -22.26 8.01 -39.86
N GLY A 7 -20.96 8.30 -40.01
CA GLY A 7 -20.08 8.62 -38.86
C GLY A 7 -19.85 10.13 -38.58
N LYS A 8 -20.37 11.04 -39.41
CA LYS A 8 -19.96 12.47 -39.36
C LYS A 8 -20.99 13.42 -38.76
N SER A 9 -22.25 13.01 -38.63
CA SER A 9 -23.31 13.88 -38.09
C SER A 9 -23.29 13.94 -36.54
N PHE A 10 -22.88 12.86 -35.87
CA PHE A 10 -22.93 12.74 -34.41
C PHE A 10 -21.86 13.57 -33.68
N LEU A 11 -20.73 13.87 -34.35
CA LEU A 11 -19.63 14.64 -33.76
C LEU A 11 -19.94 16.16 -33.76
N PHE A 12 -20.71 16.66 -34.72
CA PHE A 12 -21.08 18.08 -34.77
C PHE A 12 -22.15 18.45 -33.74
N THR A 13 -23.10 17.55 -33.46
CA THR A 13 -24.11 17.76 -32.41
C THR A 13 -23.53 17.73 -31.01
N PHE A 14 -22.49 16.91 -30.76
CA PHE A 14 -21.83 16.86 -29.46
C PHE A 14 -21.00 18.13 -29.19
N TYR A 15 -20.33 18.69 -30.21
CA TYR A 15 -19.56 19.92 -30.07
C TYR A 15 -20.43 21.16 -29.85
N PHE A 16 -21.64 21.19 -30.43
CA PHE A 16 -22.60 22.30 -30.27
C PHE A 16 -23.22 22.34 -28.86
N ILE A 17 -23.39 21.20 -28.19
CA ILE A 17 -23.91 21.15 -26.81
C ILE A 17 -22.85 21.60 -25.80
N ILE A 18 -21.57 21.31 -26.03
CA ILE A 18 -20.47 21.72 -25.13
C ILE A 18 -20.20 23.23 -25.21
N THR A 19 -20.35 23.85 -26.38
CA THR A 19 -20.18 25.31 -26.51
C THR A 19 -21.37 26.10 -25.95
N LEU A 20 -22.57 25.53 -25.93
CA LEU A 20 -23.75 26.18 -25.36
C LEU A 20 -23.75 26.16 -23.81
N THR A 21 -23.16 25.15 -23.18
CA THR A 21 -23.04 25.08 -21.71
C THR A 21 -21.94 25.99 -21.15
N LEU A 22 -20.92 26.33 -21.94
CA LEU A 22 -19.85 27.26 -21.56
C LEU A 22 -20.25 28.74 -21.62
N LEU A 23 -21.40 29.08 -22.20
CA LEU A 23 -21.94 30.44 -22.26
C LEU A 23 -22.78 30.84 -21.03
N PHE A 24 -23.08 29.89 -20.12
CA PHE A 24 -23.94 30.14 -18.96
C PHE A 24 -23.24 30.07 -17.59
N ILE A 25 -21.90 30.02 -17.56
CA ILE A 25 -21.15 30.06 -16.30
C ILE A 25 -20.29 31.33 -16.28
N SER A 26 -20.93 32.44 -15.96
CA SER A 26 -20.26 33.64 -15.46
C SER A 26 -20.55 33.73 -13.95
N PRO A 27 -19.54 33.79 -13.07
CA PRO A 27 -19.76 34.06 -11.66
C PRO A 27 -19.92 35.58 -11.46
N SER A 28 -21.16 36.04 -11.28
CA SER A 28 -21.43 37.40 -10.78
C SER A 28 -21.24 37.40 -9.27
N TYR A 29 -20.06 37.80 -8.80
CA TYR A 29 -19.83 38.23 -7.42
C TYR A 29 -20.67 39.48 -7.14
N ALA A 30 -21.58 39.42 -6.18
CA ALA A 30 -22.19 40.59 -5.56
C ALA A 30 -21.73 40.66 -4.10
N ASN A 31 -20.91 41.66 -3.81
CA ASN A 31 -20.56 42.11 -2.46
C ASN A 31 -21.79 42.78 -1.84
N GLU A 32 -22.24 42.31 -0.68
CA GLU A 32 -23.02 43.13 0.26
C GLU A 32 -22.34 43.12 1.63
N SER A 33 -21.80 44.28 2.00
CA SER A 33 -21.32 44.61 3.35
C SER A 33 -22.51 44.73 4.31
N PRO A 34 -22.36 44.39 5.60
CA PRO A 34 -23.41 44.65 6.58
C PRO A 34 -23.40 46.14 6.98
N ALA A 35 -24.56 46.78 6.82
CA ALA A 35 -24.84 48.10 7.37
C ALA A 35 -25.11 47.98 8.88
N ILE A 36 -24.39 48.79 9.65
CA ILE A 36 -24.60 49.02 11.08
C ILE A 36 -25.82 49.93 11.23
N VAL A 37 -26.83 49.49 11.97
CA VAL A 37 -27.97 50.32 12.38
C VAL A 37 -27.60 51.03 13.68
N ASP A 38 -27.61 52.36 13.58
CA ASP A 38 -27.45 53.34 14.64
C ASP A 38 -28.82 53.53 15.32
N GLU A 39 -28.94 53.16 16.60
CA GLU A 39 -29.99 53.67 17.48
C GLU A 39 -29.33 54.59 18.51
N THR A 40 -29.69 55.86 18.37
CA THR A 40 -29.34 56.98 19.23
C THR A 40 -30.29 57.02 20.42
N GLU A 41 -29.77 56.94 21.64
CA GLU A 41 -30.36 57.61 22.80
C GLU A 41 -29.27 58.30 23.62
N ASP A 42 -29.43 59.61 23.74
CA ASP A 42 -28.65 60.55 24.52
C ASP A 42 -28.73 60.27 26.03
N VAL A 43 -27.60 60.23 26.74
CA VAL A 43 -27.44 60.91 28.04
C VAL A 43 -25.99 61.39 28.20
N VAL A 44 -25.86 62.71 28.32
CA VAL A 44 -24.66 63.49 28.67
C VAL A 44 -24.21 63.20 30.12
N SER A 45 -22.91 63.04 30.35
CA SER A 45 -22.19 63.71 31.45
C SER A 45 -20.66 63.52 31.40
N THR A 46 -19.99 64.65 31.53
CA THR A 46 -18.56 65.00 31.53
C THR A 46 -17.74 64.34 32.65
N ASP A 47 -16.50 63.91 32.37
CA ASP A 47 -15.30 64.45 33.05
C ASP A 47 -13.96 63.91 32.51
N VAL A 48 -12.98 64.80 32.52
CA VAL A 48 -11.59 64.66 32.05
C VAL A 48 -10.71 64.15 33.19
N ALA A 49 -9.92 63.08 32.98
CA ALA A 49 -8.58 62.93 33.56
C ALA A 49 -7.81 61.76 32.94
N ALA A 50 -6.55 62.00 32.60
CA ALA A 50 -5.60 61.06 32.00
C ALA A 50 -5.18 59.94 32.98
N SER A 51 -5.07 58.70 32.49
CA SER A 51 -4.07 57.74 33.01
C SER A 51 -3.84 56.57 32.03
N VAL A 52 -2.56 56.43 31.64
CA VAL A 52 -1.87 55.19 31.25
C VAL A 52 -2.55 54.35 30.14
N THR A 53 -2.06 54.49 28.91
CA THR A 53 -2.34 53.55 27.82
C THR A 53 -1.74 52.19 28.17
N GLU A 54 -2.57 51.22 28.56
CA GLU A 54 -2.17 49.81 28.55
C GLU A 54 -1.81 49.40 27.12
N PRO A 55 -0.74 48.60 26.92
CA PRO A 55 -0.40 48.12 25.59
C PRO A 55 -1.55 47.27 25.06
N THR A 56 -1.96 47.54 23.82
CA THR A 56 -3.10 46.86 23.22
C THR A 56 -2.79 45.37 23.10
N ARG A 57 -3.84 44.55 23.09
CA ARG A 57 -3.72 43.08 22.95
C ARG A 57 -2.85 42.69 21.73
N GLU A 58 -2.85 43.49 20.67
CA GLU A 58 -1.99 43.31 19.50
C GLU A 58 -0.49 43.47 19.80
N ASP A 59 -0.09 44.46 20.61
CA ASP A 59 1.31 44.67 21.01
C ASP A 59 1.84 43.48 21.82
N THR A 60 0.99 42.90 22.68
CA THR A 60 1.37 41.71 23.47
C THR A 60 1.50 40.45 22.62
N LEU A 61 0.75 40.35 21.51
CA LEU A 61 0.84 39.23 20.58
C LEU A 61 2.07 39.35 19.68
N LEU A 62 2.38 40.55 19.21
CA LEU A 62 3.59 40.83 18.43
C LEU A 62 4.85 40.50 19.22
N HIS A 63 4.91 40.92 20.49
CA HIS A 63 6.06 40.61 21.33
C HIS A 63 6.23 39.09 21.57
N LYS A 64 5.14 38.34 21.74
CA LYS A 64 5.20 36.88 21.86
C LYS A 64 5.65 36.20 20.57
N LEU A 65 5.25 36.75 19.42
CA LEU A 65 5.65 36.23 18.12
C LEU A 65 7.15 36.46 17.89
N GLU A 66 7.65 37.64 18.24
CA GLU A 66 9.06 37.99 18.12
C GLU A 66 9.94 37.12 19.03
N GLU A 67 9.48 36.82 20.24
CA GLU A 67 10.14 35.90 21.16
C GLU A 67 10.17 34.46 20.64
N LEU A 68 9.08 33.99 20.02
CA LEU A 68 9.03 32.66 19.39
C LEU A 68 9.98 32.55 18.20
N VAL A 69 10.02 33.57 17.33
CA VAL A 69 10.93 33.61 16.18
C VAL A 69 12.39 33.59 16.65
N LYS A 70 12.71 34.33 17.71
CA LYS A 70 14.05 34.33 18.29
C LYS A 70 14.45 32.96 18.84
N ASN A 71 13.57 32.31 19.61
CA ASN A 71 13.82 30.97 20.14
C ASN A 71 13.99 29.91 19.03
N LEU A 72 13.15 29.97 18.00
CA LEU A 72 13.29 29.07 16.83
C LEU A 72 14.61 29.28 16.10
N THR A 73 15.02 30.54 15.93
CA THR A 73 16.30 30.88 15.27
C THR A 73 17.49 30.33 16.06
N GLU A 74 17.44 30.44 17.40
CA GLU A 74 18.50 29.91 18.27
C GLU A 74 18.56 28.38 18.21
N ILE A 75 17.42 27.70 18.25
CA ILE A 75 17.34 26.23 18.15
C ILE A 75 17.92 25.74 16.81
N VAL A 76 17.56 26.38 15.70
CA VAL A 76 18.08 26.03 14.36
C VAL A 76 19.58 26.23 14.32
N SER A 77 20.10 27.35 14.83
CA SER A 77 21.55 27.60 14.84
C SER A 77 22.33 26.57 15.66
N ASN A 78 21.76 26.10 16.78
CA ASN A 78 22.39 25.12 17.64
C ASN A 78 22.35 23.70 17.03
N LEU A 79 21.28 23.39 16.29
CA LEU A 79 21.17 22.16 15.49
C LEU A 79 22.19 22.15 14.35
N ASP A 80 22.34 23.25 13.61
CA ASP A 80 23.32 23.38 12.54
C ASP A 80 24.76 23.25 13.07
N ALA A 81 25.06 23.84 14.23
CA ALA A 81 26.35 23.71 14.88
C ALA A 81 26.65 22.23 15.23
N LYS A 82 25.71 21.51 15.87
CA LYS A 82 25.87 20.08 16.19
C LYS A 82 26.02 19.20 14.94
N LEU A 83 25.33 19.54 13.86
CA LEU A 83 25.39 18.80 12.60
C LEU A 83 26.72 19.03 11.87
N SER A 84 27.32 20.21 12.04
CA SER A 84 28.67 20.51 11.56
C SER A 84 29.77 19.80 12.37
N GLU A 85 29.58 19.67 13.68
CA GLU A 85 30.54 19.02 14.59
C GLU A 85 30.61 17.50 14.32
N SER A 86 29.46 16.85 14.09
CA SER A 86 29.40 15.43 13.72
C SER A 86 30.08 15.10 12.38
N LYS A 87 30.09 16.04 11.41
CA LYS A 87 30.81 15.88 10.13
C LYS A 87 32.34 15.88 10.30
N ASN A 88 32.86 16.58 11.30
CA ASN A 88 34.30 16.68 11.54
C ASN A 88 34.89 15.48 12.31
N GLU A 89 34.06 14.71 13.02
CA GLU A 89 34.50 13.46 13.66
C GLU A 89 34.64 12.31 12.65
N ILE A 90 33.83 12.30 11.59
CA ILE A 90 33.80 11.27 10.54
C ILE A 90 35.03 11.36 9.62
N SER A 91 35.61 12.54 9.41
CA SER A 91 36.75 12.73 8.50
C SER A 91 38.10 12.31 9.09
N LYS A 92 38.19 12.01 10.39
CA LYS A 92 39.45 11.62 11.07
C LYS A 92 39.72 10.12 11.08
N SER A 93 38.78 9.27 10.65
CA SER A 93 38.91 7.80 10.72
C SER A 93 39.46 7.14 9.44
N ASP A 94 39.79 7.91 8.39
CA ASP A 94 40.04 7.36 7.04
C ASP A 94 41.52 7.17 6.66
N ASP A 95 42.50 7.38 7.57
CA ASP A 95 43.93 7.42 7.20
C ASP A 95 44.82 6.24 7.64
N GLU A 96 44.29 5.11 8.14
CA GLU A 96 45.12 3.92 8.39
C GLU A 96 44.44 2.58 8.05
N ALA A 97 44.69 2.05 6.84
CA ALA A 97 44.74 0.60 6.57
C ALA A 97 45.31 0.28 5.18
N ILE A 98 46.63 0.08 5.08
CA ILE A 98 47.28 -0.65 3.99
C ILE A 98 47.70 -2.03 4.55
N GLY A 99 47.21 -3.13 3.94
CA GLY A 99 47.78 -4.46 4.22
C GLY A 99 46.91 -5.69 3.87
N GLY A 100 46.98 -6.13 2.61
CA GLY A 100 46.88 -7.49 2.05
C GLY A 100 46.07 -8.64 2.72
N GLY A 101 45.16 -9.23 1.93
CA GLY A 101 45.00 -10.70 1.84
C GLY A 101 43.59 -11.28 1.99
N GLY A 102 43.02 -11.79 0.89
CA GLY A 102 42.01 -12.87 0.90
C GLY A 102 40.54 -12.44 0.90
N ALA A 103 39.82 -12.81 -0.16
CA ALA A 103 38.42 -12.46 -0.41
C ALA A 103 37.46 -12.86 0.73
N LYS A 104 36.83 -11.85 1.34
CA LYS A 104 35.51 -11.97 1.96
C LYS A 104 34.79 -10.65 1.68
N ALA A 105 34.05 -10.61 0.58
CA ALA A 105 33.27 -9.45 0.17
C ALA A 105 32.06 -9.31 1.11
N PHE A 106 32.30 -8.82 2.33
CA PHE A 106 31.24 -8.17 3.09
C PHE A 106 31.10 -6.77 2.50
N SER A 107 30.02 -6.55 1.76
CA SER A 107 29.60 -5.19 1.38
C SER A 107 29.21 -4.46 2.66
N VAL A 108 30.16 -3.76 3.27
CA VAL A 108 29.89 -2.77 4.31
C VAL A 108 29.19 -1.60 3.62
N THR A 109 27.87 -1.48 3.81
CA THR A 109 27.12 -0.31 3.40
C THR A 109 27.63 0.88 4.21
N LYS A 110 28.50 1.70 3.59
CA LYS A 110 28.81 3.03 4.13
C LYS A 110 27.49 3.75 4.36
N TYR A 111 27.28 4.26 5.59
CA TYR A 111 26.13 5.10 5.89
C TYR A 111 26.15 6.30 4.95
N SER A 112 25.25 6.28 3.98
CA SER A 112 25.12 7.29 2.95
C SER A 112 24.19 8.37 3.49
N PRO A 113 24.63 9.61 3.74
CA PRO A 113 23.73 10.71 4.13
C PRO A 113 22.79 11.14 2.99
N PHE A 114 22.89 10.52 1.80
CA PHE A 114 22.09 10.82 0.61
C PHE A 114 20.65 10.30 0.65
N TRP A 115 20.20 9.65 1.74
CA TRP A 115 18.81 9.19 1.87
C TRP A 115 17.82 10.33 1.66
N THR A 116 18.04 11.50 2.26
CA THR A 116 17.12 12.66 2.14
C THR A 116 17.10 13.31 0.75
N GLU A 117 18.13 13.12 -0.07
CA GLU A 117 18.15 13.65 -1.45
C GLU A 117 17.36 12.78 -2.43
N ARG A 118 17.10 11.52 -2.08
CA ARG A 118 16.49 10.51 -2.97
C ARG A 118 15.22 9.87 -2.40
N PHE A 119 15.02 9.97 -1.09
CA PHE A 119 13.88 9.43 -0.36
C PHE A 119 13.23 10.55 0.47
N SER A 120 11.92 10.71 0.28
CA SER A 120 11.10 11.54 1.15
C SER A 120 10.45 10.63 2.19
N PHE A 121 10.89 10.72 3.44
CA PHE A 121 10.25 10.03 4.54
C PHE A 121 8.84 10.60 4.71
N THR A 122 7.82 9.78 4.47
CA THR A 122 6.42 10.22 4.56
C THR A 122 5.83 9.96 5.94
N SER A 123 6.03 8.75 6.48
CA SER A 123 5.50 8.36 7.79
C SER A 123 6.16 7.09 8.35
N ALA A 124 6.04 6.89 9.67
CA ALA A 124 6.29 5.63 10.36
C ALA A 124 5.22 5.43 11.43
N MET A 125 4.74 4.20 11.57
CA MET A 125 3.63 3.87 12.45
C MET A 125 3.95 2.62 13.25
N LYS A 126 3.41 2.55 14.46
CA LYS A 126 3.49 1.40 15.33
C LYS A 126 2.07 0.94 15.65
N LEU A 127 1.79 -0.32 15.40
CA LEU A 127 0.56 -0.97 15.86
C LEU A 127 0.69 -1.34 17.34
N ASP A 128 -0.44 -1.45 18.02
CA ASP A 128 -0.50 -1.94 19.41
C ASP A 128 -0.23 -3.45 19.50
N SER A 129 -0.38 -4.15 18.38
CA SER A 129 -0.13 -5.58 18.18
C SER A 129 0.98 -5.81 17.15
N ASP A 130 1.52 -7.03 17.11
CA ASP A 130 2.55 -7.38 16.14
C ASP A 130 1.97 -7.37 14.72
N ALA A 131 2.61 -6.61 13.82
CA ALA A 131 2.29 -6.61 12.40
C ALA A 131 2.71 -7.95 11.77
N THR A 132 1.78 -8.60 11.07
CA THR A 132 1.98 -9.96 10.55
C THR A 132 2.10 -10.02 9.02
N PHE A 133 1.47 -9.09 8.30
CA PHE A 133 1.59 -8.98 6.84
C PHE A 133 1.41 -7.52 6.38
N ILE A 134 1.81 -7.25 5.14
CA ILE A 134 1.53 -6.00 4.43
C ILE A 134 1.03 -6.26 3.01
N ASN A 135 0.03 -5.50 2.55
CA ASN A 135 -0.49 -5.59 1.19
C ASN A 135 -0.84 -4.20 0.62
N VAL A 136 -0.41 -3.89 -0.59
CA VAL A 136 -0.78 -2.63 -1.26
C VAL A 136 -2.13 -2.82 -1.96
N LEU A 137 -3.12 -2.01 -1.61
CA LEU A 137 -4.45 -2.10 -2.21
C LEU A 137 -4.44 -1.55 -3.65
N PRO A 138 -5.30 -2.07 -4.54
CA PRO A 138 -5.24 -1.75 -5.97
C PRO A 138 -5.93 -0.42 -6.34
N PHE A 139 -6.19 0.46 -5.37
CA PHE A 139 -6.74 1.79 -5.59
C PHE A 139 -5.65 2.77 -5.97
N LYS A 140 -5.87 3.52 -7.06
CA LYS A 140 -4.92 4.47 -7.62
C LYS A 140 -5.43 5.90 -7.54
N ASP A 141 -4.57 6.84 -7.18
CA ASP A 141 -4.87 8.27 -7.31
C ASP A 141 -4.80 8.72 -8.77
N PHE A 142 -5.03 10.02 -8.99
CA PHE A 142 -4.98 10.63 -10.32
C PHE A 142 -3.58 10.56 -10.96
N GLU A 143 -2.52 10.35 -10.17
CA GLU A 143 -1.14 10.19 -10.63
C GLU A 143 -0.79 8.72 -10.91
N GLY A 144 -1.68 7.78 -10.60
CA GLY A 144 -1.45 6.35 -10.73
C GLY A 144 -0.69 5.71 -9.55
N SER A 145 -0.44 6.48 -8.49
CA SER A 145 0.17 5.98 -7.25
C SER A 145 -0.86 5.26 -6.39
N SER A 146 -0.41 4.28 -5.60
CA SER A 146 -1.32 3.55 -4.71
C SER A 146 -1.80 4.44 -3.58
N LYS A 147 -3.11 4.52 -3.37
CA LYS A 147 -3.72 5.37 -2.34
C LYS A 147 -3.58 4.79 -0.94
N TYR A 148 -3.69 3.45 -0.84
CA TYR A 148 -3.79 2.75 0.43
C TYR A 148 -2.92 1.50 0.48
N PHE A 149 -2.57 1.12 1.70
CA PHE A 149 -2.01 -0.19 2.02
C PHE A 149 -2.70 -0.75 3.25
N ALA A 150 -2.74 -2.08 3.35
CA ALA A 150 -3.33 -2.82 4.44
C ALA A 150 -2.24 -3.55 5.23
N ILE A 151 -2.40 -3.60 6.54
CA ILE A 151 -1.55 -4.35 7.47
C ILE A 151 -2.44 -5.24 8.32
N GLY A 152 -2.05 -6.49 8.52
CA GLY A 152 -2.68 -7.38 9.49
C GLY A 152 -1.94 -7.43 10.80
N ASP A 153 -2.64 -7.90 11.82
CA ASP A 153 -2.03 -8.17 13.11
C ASP A 153 -2.19 -9.62 13.59
N SER A 154 -1.56 -9.87 14.74
CA SER A 154 -1.59 -11.14 15.46
C SER A 154 -2.95 -11.49 16.09
N ARG A 155 -3.95 -10.61 16.02
CA ARG A 155 -5.29 -10.77 16.62
C ARG A 155 -6.41 -10.80 15.58
N GLY A 156 -6.06 -11.01 14.31
CA GLY A 156 -7.04 -11.11 13.23
C GLY A 156 -7.68 -9.77 12.86
N ARG A 157 -7.00 -8.64 13.11
CA ARG A 157 -7.41 -7.32 12.60
C ARG A 157 -6.66 -6.98 11.33
N VAL A 158 -7.32 -6.22 10.47
CA VAL A 158 -6.75 -5.58 9.29
C VAL A 158 -6.94 -4.08 9.43
N TYR A 159 -5.84 -3.36 9.30
CA TYR A 159 -5.79 -1.90 9.30
C TYR A 159 -5.55 -1.42 7.88
N VAL A 160 -6.33 -0.46 7.40
CA VAL A 160 -6.11 0.19 6.10
C VAL A 160 -5.61 1.61 6.34
N PHE A 161 -4.47 1.93 5.74
CA PHE A 161 -3.79 3.20 5.91
C PHE A 161 -3.75 4.00 4.62
N LEU A 162 -3.78 5.33 4.76
CA LEU A 162 -3.34 6.27 3.74
C LEU A 162 -1.81 6.29 3.62
N ARG A 163 -1.29 6.77 2.49
CA ARG A 163 0.16 6.93 2.28
C ARG A 163 0.87 7.80 3.34
N ASN A 164 0.14 8.70 3.99
CA ASN A 164 0.65 9.59 5.04
C ASN A 164 0.65 8.93 6.44
N GLY A 165 0.12 7.72 6.57
CA GLY A 165 0.06 6.99 7.83
C GLY A 165 -1.24 7.15 8.62
N ASP A 166 -2.24 7.86 8.10
CA ASP A 166 -3.54 7.92 8.78
C ASP A 166 -4.27 6.57 8.63
N VAL A 167 -4.81 6.05 9.74
CA VAL A 167 -5.67 4.86 9.74
C VAL A 167 -7.05 5.25 9.22
N LEU A 168 -7.50 4.62 8.13
CA LEU A 168 -8.86 4.78 7.59
C LEU A 168 -9.82 3.73 8.11
N ILE A 169 -9.34 2.50 8.25
CA ILE A 169 -10.15 1.35 8.66
C ILE A 169 -9.37 0.56 9.70
N GLU A 170 -10.06 0.20 10.77
CA GLU A 170 -9.68 -0.88 11.67
C GLU A 170 -10.78 -1.94 11.62
N PHE A 171 -10.45 -3.13 11.14
CA PHE A 171 -11.44 -4.16 10.82
C PHE A 171 -11.07 -5.50 11.44
N PHE A 172 -11.93 -6.04 12.30
CA PHE A 172 -11.79 -7.40 12.82
C PHE A 172 -12.33 -8.40 11.79
N THR A 173 -11.51 -9.36 11.35
CA THR A 173 -11.87 -10.26 10.25
C THR A 173 -12.89 -11.34 10.62
N THR A 174 -13.44 -11.32 11.85
CA THR A 174 -14.31 -12.32 12.50
C THR A 174 -13.62 -13.47 13.22
N VAL A 175 -12.29 -13.60 13.10
CA VAL A 175 -11.52 -14.67 13.73
C VAL A 175 -10.36 -14.09 14.53
N ASP A 176 -10.22 -14.47 15.80
CA ASP A 176 -9.09 -14.07 16.66
C ASP A 176 -7.87 -14.96 16.39
N SER A 177 -7.25 -14.77 15.23
CA SER A 177 -6.13 -15.55 14.74
C SER A 177 -5.24 -14.68 13.84
N PRO A 178 -3.90 -14.73 13.99
CA PRO A 178 -2.97 -13.92 13.20
C PRO A 178 -3.28 -13.97 11.71
N VAL A 179 -3.32 -12.80 11.06
CA VAL A 179 -3.48 -12.75 9.61
C VAL A 179 -2.12 -12.98 8.96
N THR A 180 -1.94 -14.08 8.25
CA THR A 180 -0.63 -14.52 7.75
C THR A 180 -0.43 -14.23 6.27
N ALA A 181 -1.52 -14.11 5.51
CA ALA A 181 -1.48 -13.78 4.09
C ALA A 181 -2.66 -12.90 3.68
N MET A 182 -2.47 -12.09 2.65
CA MET A 182 -3.56 -11.32 2.04
C MET A 182 -3.33 -11.13 0.55
N VAL A 183 -4.41 -11.20 -0.22
CA VAL A 183 -4.45 -10.80 -1.63
C VAL A 183 -5.63 -9.86 -1.87
N SER A 184 -5.41 -8.85 -2.72
CA SER A 184 -6.42 -7.85 -3.06
C SER A 184 -6.51 -7.65 -4.57
N TYR A 185 -7.72 -7.40 -5.07
CA TYR A 185 -7.96 -7.16 -6.49
C TYR A 185 -9.25 -6.36 -6.72
N LEU A 186 -9.24 -5.49 -7.74
CA LEU A 186 -10.38 -4.64 -8.06
C LEU A 186 -11.61 -5.45 -8.48
N SER A 187 -12.77 -5.00 -8.02
CA SER A 187 -14.06 -5.38 -8.57
C SER A 187 -14.26 -4.80 -9.98
N MET A 188 -15.25 -5.31 -10.71
CA MET A 188 -15.59 -4.86 -12.06
C MET A 188 -15.87 -3.35 -12.13
N PHE A 189 -16.43 -2.78 -11.06
CA PHE A 189 -16.84 -1.37 -11.00
C PHE A 189 -15.74 -0.42 -10.51
N LYS A 190 -14.52 -0.92 -10.23
CA LYS A 190 -13.31 -0.18 -9.79
C LYS A 190 -13.44 0.71 -8.53
N ASN A 191 -14.63 0.97 -8.02
CA ASN A 191 -14.92 1.62 -6.74
C ASN A 191 -14.92 0.66 -5.55
N SER A 192 -14.61 -0.61 -5.80
CA SER A 192 -14.51 -1.63 -4.77
C SER A 192 -13.37 -2.58 -5.09
N SER A 193 -12.73 -3.10 -4.05
CA SER A 193 -11.73 -4.15 -4.12
C SER A 193 -12.22 -5.32 -3.28
N PHE A 194 -12.04 -6.53 -3.79
CA PHE A 194 -12.11 -7.71 -2.95
C PHE A 194 -10.79 -7.88 -2.21
N VAL A 195 -10.89 -8.42 -1.01
CA VAL A 195 -9.77 -8.71 -0.13
C VAL A 195 -9.97 -10.12 0.41
N VAL A 196 -8.96 -10.96 0.27
CA VAL A 196 -8.97 -12.30 0.87
C VAL A 196 -7.87 -12.34 1.92
N THR A 197 -8.20 -12.77 3.12
CA THR A 197 -7.24 -12.97 4.22
C THR A 197 -7.08 -14.43 4.53
N GLY A 198 -5.83 -14.85 4.75
CA GLY A 198 -5.45 -16.17 5.23
C GLY A 198 -4.94 -16.05 6.66
N HIS A 199 -5.28 -17.02 7.50
CA HIS A 199 -4.99 -16.97 8.93
C HIS A 199 -4.13 -18.13 9.40
N GLN A 200 -3.49 -17.94 10.55
CA GLN A 200 -2.66 -18.94 11.22
C GLN A 200 -3.41 -20.23 11.59
N ASN A 201 -4.73 -20.16 11.77
CA ASN A 201 -5.59 -21.31 12.07
C ASN A 201 -6.18 -21.95 10.80
N GLY A 202 -5.65 -21.65 9.62
CA GLY A 202 -6.11 -22.22 8.35
C GLY A 202 -7.34 -21.54 7.73
N ALA A 203 -7.99 -20.62 8.45
CA ALA A 203 -9.15 -19.92 7.92
C ALA A 203 -8.79 -19.04 6.71
N VAL A 204 -9.62 -19.10 5.67
CA VAL A 204 -9.58 -18.19 4.52
C VAL A 204 -10.88 -17.39 4.49
N LEU A 205 -10.79 -16.07 4.58
CA LEU A 205 -11.94 -15.18 4.72
C LEU A 205 -12.01 -14.18 3.57
N PHE A 206 -13.22 -13.89 3.12
CA PHE A 206 -13.53 -13.00 2.01
C PHE A 206 -14.14 -11.71 2.51
N HIS A 207 -13.58 -10.59 2.07
CA HIS A 207 -13.97 -9.25 2.48
C HIS A 207 -14.06 -8.34 1.24
N ARG A 208 -14.68 -7.19 1.41
CA ARG A 208 -14.75 -6.15 0.38
C ARG A 208 -14.42 -4.80 0.99
N ILE A 209 -13.61 -4.03 0.28
CA ILE A 209 -13.35 -2.61 0.56
C ILE A 209 -14.07 -1.79 -0.51
N HIS A 210 -14.78 -0.74 -0.08
CA HIS A 210 -15.49 0.18 -0.94
C HIS A 210 -14.98 1.61 -0.76
N GLU A 211 -14.73 2.31 -1.87
CA GLU A 211 -14.57 3.77 -1.88
C GLU A 211 -15.93 4.38 -2.23
N GLY A 212 -16.48 5.18 -1.31
CA GLY A 212 -17.72 5.93 -1.52
C GLY A 212 -17.61 6.89 -2.72
N SER A 213 -18.69 7.02 -3.48
CA SER A 213 -18.78 8.04 -4.53
C SER A 213 -18.99 9.41 -3.91
N SER A 214 -18.13 10.38 -4.24
CA SER A 214 -18.31 11.79 -3.90
C SER A 214 -19.67 12.30 -4.38
N GLY A 215 -20.66 12.40 -3.49
CA GLY A 215 -21.99 12.93 -3.76
C GLY A 215 -22.60 13.53 -2.49
N GLU A 216 -22.83 14.85 -2.54
CA GLU A 216 -23.54 15.80 -1.64
C GLU A 216 -23.30 15.77 -0.12
N ASP A 217 -22.85 14.66 0.47
CA ASP A 217 -22.39 14.62 1.86
C ASP A 217 -20.90 14.97 1.90
N TRP A 218 -20.53 15.99 2.66
CA TRP A 218 -19.15 16.50 2.77
C TRP A 218 -18.12 15.51 3.35
N ASN A 219 -18.48 14.22 3.51
CA ASN A 219 -17.58 13.12 3.81
C ASN A 219 -17.11 12.41 2.52
N SER A 220 -16.55 13.18 1.59
CA SER A 220 -16.13 12.79 0.23
C SER A 220 -14.98 11.76 0.16
N ASN A 221 -14.74 10.97 1.21
CA ASN A 221 -13.65 10.01 1.33
C ASN A 221 -14.01 8.83 2.25
N SER A 222 -15.27 8.39 2.28
CA SER A 222 -15.66 7.22 3.07
C SER A 222 -15.12 5.94 2.43
N VAL A 223 -14.05 5.40 3.02
CA VAL A 223 -13.57 4.05 2.73
C VAL A 223 -14.14 3.13 3.79
N SER A 224 -14.83 2.08 3.38
CA SER A 224 -15.40 1.09 4.30
C SER A 224 -14.96 -0.33 3.94
N MET A 225 -14.92 -1.21 4.93
CA MET A 225 -14.62 -2.63 4.76
C MET A 225 -15.74 -3.46 5.36
N GLU A 226 -16.17 -4.49 4.64
CA GLU A 226 -17.20 -5.42 5.07
C GLU A 226 -16.74 -6.88 4.96
N HIS A 227 -17.22 -7.73 5.87
CA HIS A 227 -17.05 -9.17 5.77
C HIS A 227 -18.07 -9.73 4.77
N VAL A 228 -17.60 -10.42 3.74
CA VAL A 228 -18.47 -11.03 2.73
C VAL A 228 -18.77 -12.49 3.09
N GLY A 229 -17.82 -13.21 3.69
CA GLY A 229 -18.02 -14.57 4.20
C GLY A 229 -16.72 -15.36 4.34
N ALA A 230 -16.80 -16.54 4.92
CA ALA A 230 -15.70 -17.51 4.93
C ALA A 230 -15.74 -18.42 3.69
N PHE A 231 -14.58 -18.95 3.29
CA PHE A 231 -14.50 -20.04 2.32
C PHE A 231 -14.73 -21.37 3.03
N ASP A 232 -15.37 -22.32 2.34
CA ASP A 232 -15.64 -23.68 2.82
C ASP A 232 -14.37 -24.54 2.76
N VAL A 233 -13.37 -24.19 3.57
CA VAL A 233 -12.11 -24.92 3.73
C VAL A 233 -12.21 -25.80 4.98
N ASP A 234 -11.54 -26.96 4.95
CA ASP A 234 -11.49 -27.91 6.06
C ASP A 234 -11.12 -27.22 7.39
N ASP A 235 -11.91 -27.43 8.44
CA ASP A 235 -11.71 -26.84 9.77
C ASP A 235 -10.37 -27.27 10.42
N SER A 236 -9.74 -28.33 9.91
CA SER A 236 -8.42 -28.82 10.33
C SER A 236 -7.25 -28.27 9.50
N ALA A 237 -7.48 -27.21 8.70
CA ALA A 237 -6.48 -26.66 7.81
C ALA A 237 -5.25 -26.10 8.54
N ASP A 238 -4.08 -26.39 7.97
CA ASP A 238 -2.81 -25.83 8.39
C ASP A 238 -2.75 -24.30 8.16
N PRO A 239 -1.84 -23.57 8.83
CA PRO A 239 -1.70 -22.13 8.67
C PRO A 239 -1.58 -21.71 7.21
N VAL A 240 -2.37 -20.72 6.77
CA VAL A 240 -2.29 -20.21 5.40
C VAL A 240 -0.99 -19.42 5.24
N THR A 241 -0.14 -19.80 4.29
CA THR A 241 1.17 -19.16 4.07
C THR A 241 1.19 -18.26 2.85
N LEU A 242 0.34 -18.53 1.85
CA LEU A 242 0.34 -17.79 0.58
C LEU A 242 -1.07 -17.67 0.02
N LEU A 243 -1.39 -16.48 -0.48
CA LEU A 243 -2.60 -16.19 -1.24
C LEU A 243 -2.23 -15.49 -2.56
N GLU A 244 -2.78 -15.96 -3.68
CA GLU A 244 -2.62 -15.34 -4.99
C GLU A 244 -3.93 -15.39 -5.78
N VAL A 245 -4.12 -14.47 -6.72
CA VAL A 245 -5.32 -14.44 -7.58
C VAL A 245 -4.93 -14.66 -9.04
N HIS A 246 -5.48 -15.72 -9.62
CA HIS A 246 -5.29 -16.05 -11.03
C HIS A 246 -6.54 -15.70 -11.85
N HIS A 247 -6.34 -15.04 -12.98
CA HIS A 247 -7.42 -14.57 -13.85
C HIS A 247 -7.53 -15.47 -15.08
N VAL A 248 -8.69 -16.09 -15.29
CA VAL A 248 -9.02 -16.89 -16.47
C VAL A 248 -10.24 -16.28 -17.16
N GLY A 249 -9.99 -15.42 -18.15
CA GLY A 249 -11.04 -14.63 -18.79
C GLY A 249 -11.70 -13.69 -17.79
N ARG A 250 -12.99 -13.91 -17.48
CA ARG A 250 -13.73 -13.14 -16.46
C ARG A 250 -13.80 -13.82 -15.10
N VAL A 251 -13.32 -15.07 -15.01
CA VAL A 251 -13.32 -15.84 -13.78
C VAL A 251 -12.03 -15.60 -13.04
N ARG A 252 -12.12 -15.42 -11.72
CA ARG A 252 -10.97 -15.31 -10.83
C ARG A 252 -10.94 -16.51 -9.91
N TYR A 253 -9.77 -17.12 -9.83
CA TYR A 253 -9.48 -18.18 -8.89
C TYR A 253 -8.54 -17.64 -7.83
N ILE A 254 -8.86 -17.89 -6.57
CA ILE A 254 -7.99 -17.59 -5.44
C ILE A 254 -7.22 -18.86 -5.11
N LEU A 255 -5.90 -18.77 -5.10
CA LEU A 255 -4.99 -19.84 -4.76
C LEU A 255 -4.57 -19.65 -3.30
N ALA A 256 -4.85 -20.63 -2.45
CA ALA A 256 -4.41 -20.65 -1.06
C ALA A 256 -3.42 -21.81 -0.86
N THR A 257 -2.25 -21.51 -0.31
CA THR A 257 -1.28 -22.54 0.09
C THR A 257 -1.17 -22.54 1.60
N ASP A 258 -1.22 -23.72 2.21
CA ASP A 258 -1.03 -23.89 3.65
C ASP A 258 0.42 -24.25 4.02
N LEU A 259 0.69 -24.39 5.32
CA LEU A 259 2.03 -24.70 5.83
C LEU A 259 2.52 -26.09 5.37
N SER A 260 1.61 -27.04 5.14
CA SER A 260 1.92 -28.38 4.61
C SER A 260 2.32 -28.37 3.13
N GLY A 261 2.01 -27.27 2.43
CA GLY A 261 2.22 -27.11 1.00
C GLY A 261 1.01 -27.51 0.16
N LYS A 262 -0.10 -27.94 0.77
CA LYS A 262 -1.36 -28.18 0.05
C LYS A 262 -1.84 -26.87 -0.57
N LEU A 263 -2.13 -26.93 -1.86
CA LEU A 263 -2.64 -25.85 -2.67
C LEU A 263 -4.12 -26.06 -2.93
N THR A 264 -4.95 -25.18 -2.39
CA THR A 264 -6.40 -25.16 -2.57
C THR A 264 -6.79 -24.03 -3.51
N VAL A 265 -7.55 -24.38 -4.55
CA VAL A 265 -8.12 -23.43 -5.51
C VAL A 265 -9.54 -23.11 -5.08
N LEU A 266 -9.81 -21.83 -4.88
CA LEU A 266 -11.08 -21.29 -4.41
C LEU A 266 -11.70 -20.41 -5.50
N THR A 267 -13.03 -20.37 -5.54
CA THR A 267 -13.79 -19.52 -6.46
C THR A 267 -14.43 -18.36 -5.72
N GLU A 268 -14.70 -17.24 -6.41
CA GLU A 268 -15.25 -16.02 -5.77
C GLU A 268 -16.63 -16.20 -5.10
N ASN A 269 -17.34 -17.27 -5.41
CA ASN A 269 -18.58 -17.68 -4.73
C ASN A 269 -18.32 -18.37 -3.37
N ARG A 270 -17.06 -18.42 -2.91
CA ARG A 270 -16.60 -19.00 -1.65
C ARG A 270 -16.59 -20.53 -1.58
N THR A 271 -16.60 -21.21 -2.73
CA THR A 271 -16.49 -22.68 -2.80
C THR A 271 -15.08 -23.14 -3.16
N VAL A 272 -14.75 -24.37 -2.78
CA VAL A 272 -13.52 -25.04 -3.22
C VAL A 272 -13.71 -25.58 -4.64
N TYR A 273 -12.84 -25.16 -5.55
CA TYR A 273 -12.77 -25.69 -6.91
C TYR A 273 -11.99 -27.02 -6.96
N GLY A 274 -10.90 -27.10 -6.21
CA GLY A 274 -10.10 -28.32 -6.08
C GLY A 274 -8.90 -28.11 -5.16
N SER A 275 -8.25 -29.20 -4.76
CA SER A 275 -7.01 -29.16 -3.97
C SER A 275 -6.00 -30.15 -4.48
N VAL A 276 -4.72 -29.80 -4.40
CA VAL A 276 -3.58 -30.62 -4.82
C VAL A 276 -2.44 -30.44 -3.84
N ILE A 277 -1.59 -31.46 -3.68
CA ILE A 277 -0.43 -31.40 -2.80
C ILE A 277 0.82 -31.57 -3.69
N PRO A 278 1.57 -30.50 -3.97
CA PRO A 278 2.87 -30.56 -4.63
C PRO A 278 3.88 -31.36 -3.79
N THR A 279 4.93 -31.89 -4.40
CA THR A 279 6.00 -32.59 -3.66
C THR A 279 6.84 -31.64 -2.81
N SER A 280 6.90 -30.36 -3.21
CA SER A 280 7.65 -29.32 -2.53
C SER A 280 6.78 -28.09 -2.30
N ARG A 281 6.84 -27.49 -1.11
CA ARG A 281 5.93 -26.41 -0.71
C ARG A 281 6.07 -25.18 -1.62
N PRO A 282 4.98 -24.65 -2.22
CA PRO A 282 5.00 -23.39 -2.95
C PRO A 282 5.38 -22.21 -2.05
N LEU A 283 6.27 -21.34 -2.54
CA LEU A 283 6.74 -20.16 -1.83
C LEU A 283 6.26 -18.86 -2.49
N VAL A 284 6.13 -18.85 -3.81
CA VAL A 284 5.66 -17.68 -4.56
C VAL A 284 5.06 -18.10 -5.90
N PHE A 285 3.99 -17.42 -6.31
CA PHE A 285 3.41 -17.57 -7.64
C PHE A 285 3.94 -16.49 -8.59
N LEU A 286 4.17 -16.88 -9.83
CA LEU A 286 4.40 -15.95 -10.91
C LEU A 286 3.06 -15.27 -11.25
N LYS A 287 2.97 -13.96 -11.00
CA LYS A 287 1.73 -13.18 -11.20
C LYS A 287 1.07 -13.47 -12.54
N GLN A 288 -0.24 -13.71 -12.47
CA GLN A 288 -1.09 -14.03 -13.63
C GLN A 288 -0.68 -15.29 -14.42
N ARG A 289 0.12 -16.17 -13.83
CA ARG A 289 0.42 -17.51 -14.35
C ARG A 289 0.21 -18.54 -13.25
N LEU A 290 -0.16 -19.75 -13.64
CA LEU A 290 -0.25 -20.89 -12.71
C LEU A 290 1.12 -21.58 -12.63
N LEU A 291 2.16 -20.76 -12.45
CA LEU A 291 3.55 -21.16 -12.30
C LEU A 291 4.01 -20.66 -10.95
N PHE A 292 4.77 -21.47 -10.22
CA PHE A 292 5.23 -21.13 -8.88
C PHE A 292 6.63 -21.69 -8.63
N LEU A 293 7.35 -21.06 -7.70
CA LEU A 293 8.59 -21.59 -7.16
C LEU A 293 8.29 -22.28 -5.82
N THR A 294 9.02 -23.35 -5.54
CA THR A 294 8.88 -24.15 -4.32
C THR A 294 10.20 -24.15 -3.52
N GLU A 295 10.22 -24.79 -2.36
CA GLU A 295 11.43 -24.91 -1.54
C GLU A 295 12.61 -25.59 -2.26
N SER A 296 12.33 -26.49 -3.22
CA SER A 296 13.35 -27.28 -3.92
C SER A 296 13.30 -27.18 -5.45
N GLY A 297 12.39 -26.39 -6.02
CA GLY A 297 12.16 -26.38 -7.46
C GLY A 297 11.14 -25.37 -7.95
N ALA A 298 10.47 -25.73 -9.03
CA ALA A 298 9.37 -24.99 -9.62
C ALA A 298 8.22 -25.93 -9.99
N GLY A 299 7.01 -25.38 -10.03
CA GLY A 299 5.81 -26.12 -10.36
C GLY A 299 4.86 -25.34 -11.25
N SER A 300 3.98 -26.07 -11.93
CA SER A 300 2.82 -25.52 -12.64
C SER A 300 1.55 -26.24 -12.25
N LEU A 301 0.43 -25.51 -12.23
CA LEU A 301 -0.90 -26.07 -11.98
C LEU A 301 -1.75 -25.98 -13.26
N ASP A 302 -2.27 -27.10 -13.74
CA ASP A 302 -3.34 -27.12 -14.72
C ASP A 302 -4.70 -27.08 -14.00
N LEU A 303 -5.38 -25.95 -14.06
CA LEU A 303 -6.71 -25.79 -13.46
C LEU A 303 -7.75 -26.75 -14.03
N ARG A 304 -7.65 -27.17 -15.30
CA ARG A 304 -8.68 -28.05 -15.89
C ARG A 304 -8.62 -29.45 -15.30
N SER A 305 -7.40 -29.99 -15.18
CA SER A 305 -7.19 -31.36 -14.70
C SER A 305 -6.90 -31.43 -13.21
N MET A 306 -6.67 -30.29 -12.56
CA MET A 306 -6.14 -30.19 -11.19
C MET A 306 -4.90 -31.06 -11.01
N LYS A 307 -3.95 -30.96 -11.94
CA LYS A 307 -2.67 -31.68 -11.88
C LYS A 307 -1.51 -30.72 -11.81
N ILE A 308 -0.52 -31.10 -11.02
CA ILE A 308 0.73 -30.37 -10.89
C ILE A 308 1.78 -31.02 -11.80
N ARG A 309 2.61 -30.19 -12.42
CA ARG A 309 3.89 -30.59 -13.01
C ARG A 309 5.00 -29.92 -12.22
N GLU A 310 6.07 -30.64 -11.90
CA GLU A 310 7.17 -30.13 -11.07
C GLU A 310 8.51 -30.42 -11.74
N THR A 311 9.45 -29.51 -11.53
CA THR A 311 10.84 -29.64 -11.95
C THR A 311 11.72 -29.19 -10.79
N GLU A 312 12.73 -29.99 -10.44
CA GLU A 312 13.71 -29.62 -9.42
C GLU A 312 14.61 -28.50 -9.91
N CYS A 313 15.07 -27.62 -9.01
CA CYS A 313 16.01 -26.57 -9.36
C CYS A 313 17.44 -27.11 -9.27
N GLU A 314 18.08 -27.27 -10.42
CA GLU A 314 19.49 -27.64 -10.50
C GLU A 314 20.36 -26.59 -9.77
N GLY A 315 21.25 -27.04 -8.89
CA GLY A 315 22.18 -26.17 -8.17
C GLY A 315 21.75 -25.79 -6.75
N LEU A 316 20.58 -26.22 -6.27
CA LEU A 316 20.21 -26.07 -4.86
C LEU A 316 21.01 -27.00 -3.92
N ASN A 317 21.69 -28.03 -4.43
CA ASN A 317 22.58 -28.90 -3.63
C ASN A 317 21.96 -29.43 -2.31
N HIS A 318 20.66 -29.75 -2.31
CA HIS A 318 19.86 -30.15 -1.14
C HIS A 318 19.54 -29.03 -0.12
N SER A 319 20.01 -27.81 -0.36
CA SER A 319 19.59 -26.60 0.33
C SER A 319 18.14 -26.24 -0.04
N LEU A 320 17.34 -25.79 0.94
CA LEU A 320 15.95 -25.42 0.70
C LEU A 320 15.80 -23.91 0.62
N ALA A 321 15.13 -23.42 -0.42
CA ALA A 321 14.75 -22.03 -0.50
C ALA A 321 13.79 -21.66 0.64
N ARG A 322 14.01 -20.49 1.24
CA ARG A 322 13.14 -19.94 2.30
C ARG A 322 12.21 -18.87 1.78
N SER A 323 12.65 -18.11 0.78
CA SER A 323 11.87 -17.03 0.20
C SER A 323 12.33 -16.76 -1.21
N TYR A 324 11.39 -16.30 -2.03
CA TYR A 324 11.62 -15.78 -3.37
C TYR A 324 10.82 -14.52 -3.58
N VAL A 325 11.33 -13.65 -4.44
CA VAL A 325 10.64 -12.48 -4.98
C VAL A 325 10.86 -12.46 -6.48
N PHE A 326 9.77 -12.45 -7.25
CA PHE A 326 9.83 -12.20 -8.69
C PHE A 326 10.15 -10.73 -8.98
N ASP A 327 10.99 -10.52 -9.97
CA ASP A 327 11.33 -9.20 -10.47
C ASP A 327 10.08 -8.51 -11.05
N ALA A 328 9.87 -7.25 -10.65
CA ALA A 328 8.71 -6.48 -11.05
C ALA A 328 8.75 -6.08 -12.54
N THR A 329 9.95 -5.93 -13.12
CA THR A 329 10.16 -5.58 -14.54
C THR A 329 10.38 -6.83 -15.38
N GLU A 330 11.18 -7.78 -14.91
CA GLU A 330 11.53 -9.03 -15.58
C GLU A 330 10.72 -10.21 -15.02
N ARG A 331 9.45 -10.34 -15.42
CA ARG A 331 8.48 -11.25 -14.78
C ARG A 331 8.96 -12.70 -14.59
N SER A 332 9.80 -13.25 -15.47
CA SER A 332 10.30 -14.63 -15.36
C SER A 332 11.51 -14.80 -14.45
N LYS A 333 12.03 -13.72 -13.87
CA LYS A 333 13.22 -13.72 -13.03
C LYS A 333 12.83 -13.60 -11.57
N ALA A 334 13.49 -14.35 -10.71
CA ALA A 334 13.28 -14.31 -9.28
C ALA A 334 14.62 -14.31 -8.54
N TYR A 335 14.61 -13.72 -7.36
CA TYR A 335 15.73 -13.75 -6.43
C TYR A 335 15.23 -14.28 -5.09
N GLY A 336 16.09 -14.96 -4.35
CA GLY A 336 15.72 -15.59 -3.09
C GLY A 336 16.92 -15.93 -2.24
N PHE A 337 16.68 -16.64 -1.15
CA PHE A 337 17.76 -17.18 -0.33
C PHE A 337 17.39 -18.54 0.26
N THR A 338 18.41 -19.35 0.55
CA THR A 338 18.27 -20.70 1.10
C THR A 338 18.30 -20.72 2.63
N SER A 339 18.01 -21.89 3.22
CA SER A 339 18.16 -22.17 4.64
C SER A 339 19.59 -21.99 5.14
N GLU A 340 20.58 -22.18 4.26
CA GLU A 340 22.00 -22.02 4.55
C GLU A 340 22.51 -20.58 4.33
N GLY A 341 21.62 -19.65 3.96
CA GLY A 341 21.96 -18.24 3.73
C GLY A 341 22.60 -17.96 2.37
N GLU A 342 22.48 -18.89 1.42
CA GLU A 342 22.96 -18.69 0.05
C GLU A 342 21.95 -17.83 -0.73
N ILE A 343 22.44 -16.98 -1.64
CA ILE A 343 21.59 -16.15 -2.49
C ILE A 343 21.25 -16.94 -3.76
N ILE A 344 19.96 -16.99 -4.09
CA ILE A 344 19.44 -17.68 -5.25
C ILE A 344 19.05 -16.65 -6.31
N HIS A 345 19.41 -16.92 -7.56
CA HIS A 345 18.93 -16.21 -8.73
C HIS A 345 18.37 -17.22 -9.73
N VAL A 346 17.07 -17.12 -10.01
CA VAL A 346 16.32 -18.08 -10.83
C VAL A 346 15.74 -17.36 -12.04
N LEU A 347 15.84 -18.00 -13.20
CA LEU A 347 15.15 -17.59 -14.41
C LEU A 347 14.23 -18.73 -14.85
N LEU A 348 12.92 -18.51 -14.72
CA LEU A 348 11.91 -19.50 -15.08
C LEU A 348 11.60 -19.38 -16.58
N HIS A 349 11.97 -20.40 -17.35
CA HIS A 349 11.73 -20.41 -18.80
C HIS A 349 10.49 -21.24 -19.13
N GLY A 350 9.70 -20.79 -20.12
CA GLY A 350 8.62 -21.59 -20.70
C GLY A 350 7.20 -21.21 -20.29
N ASP A 351 6.29 -22.19 -20.37
CA ASP A 351 4.85 -22.05 -20.12
C ASP A 351 4.32 -23.09 -19.12
N ILE A 352 3.02 -23.05 -18.81
CA ILE A 352 2.37 -23.96 -17.85
C ILE A 352 2.56 -25.43 -18.24
N MET A 353 2.72 -25.74 -19.52
CA MET A 353 2.87 -27.11 -20.04
C MET A 353 4.34 -27.52 -20.12
N ASN A 354 5.24 -26.59 -20.43
CA ASN A 354 6.65 -26.80 -20.66
C ASN A 354 7.43 -25.69 -19.97
N PHE A 355 7.73 -25.84 -18.68
CA PHE A 355 8.63 -24.93 -17.96
C PHE A 355 9.93 -25.63 -17.60
N LYS A 356 11.01 -24.86 -17.50
CA LYS A 356 12.35 -25.28 -17.09
C LYS A 356 12.97 -24.26 -16.16
#